data_AF-A0A8E4DTL9-F1
#
_entry.id   AF-A0A8E4DTL9-F1
#
_cell.length_a   1.000
_cell.length_b   1.000
_cell.length_c   1.000
_cell.angle_alpha   90.00
_cell.angle_beta   90.00
_cell.angle_gamma   90.00
#
_symmetry.space_group_name_H-M   'P 1'
#
loop_
_entity.id
_entity.type
_entity.pdbx_description
1 polymer ?
#
loop_
_entity_poly.entity_id
_entity_poly.type
_entity_poly.pdbx_seq_one_letter_code
_entity_poly.pdbx_strand_id
1 'polypeptide(L)' 'MDRSELRTHLDNLDAAVPALLANSPDRCHFWQAFAGMADVVGDGAVTGADAQFVSRRLDEILAWHGLENGDRDC' A
#
# COMPACT_ATOMS: atom_id res chain seq x y z
N MET A 1 4.31 -15.57 0.18
CA MET A 1 5.28 -14.90 1.07
C MET A 1 5.03 -15.35 2.49
N ASP A 2 6.07 -15.46 3.31
CA ASP A 2 5.88 -15.57 4.76
C ASP A 2 5.59 -14.20 5.39
N ARG A 3 5.23 -14.22 6.68
CA ARG A 3 4.85 -13.01 7.43
C ARG A 3 5.94 -11.94 7.46
N SER A 4 7.21 -12.36 7.52
CA SER A 4 8.34 -11.44 7.56
C SER A 4 8.55 -10.78 6.20
N GLU A 5 8.44 -11.54 5.11
CA GLU A 5 8.51 -11.01 3.75
C GLU A 5 7.40 -9.98 3.51
N LEU A 6 6.15 -10.30 3.87
CA LEU A 6 5.03 -9.36 3.77
C LEU A 6 5.31 -8.06 4.52
N ARG A 7 5.87 -8.13 5.73
CA ARG A 7 6.21 -6.94 6.50
C ARG A 7 7.28 -6.10 5.80
N THR A 8 8.34 -6.72 5.29
CA THR A 8 9.39 -6.02 4.53
C THR A 8 8.80 -5.31 3.31
N HIS A 9 7.89 -5.96 2.57
CA HIS A 9 7.25 -5.32 1.42
C HIS A 9 6.36 -4.14 1.82
N LEU A 10 5.63 -4.24 2.93
CA LEU A 10 4.81 -3.15 3.47
C LEU A 10 5.66 -1.97 3.96
N ASP A 11 6.80 -2.24 4.60
CA ASP A 11 7.73 -1.19 5.05
C ASP A 11 8.38 -0.49 3.85
N ASN A 12 8.70 -1.23 2.78
CA ASN A 12 9.18 -0.64 1.53
C ASN A 12 8.11 0.20 0.84
N LEU A 13 6.85 -0.24 0.85
CA LEU A 13 5.72 0.52 0.31
C LEU A 13 5.55 1.83 1.08
N ASP A 14 5.53 1.78 2.42
CA ASP A 14 5.45 2.95 3.31
C ASP A 14 6.55 3.97 2.97
N ALA A 15 7.80 3.51 2.87
CA ALA A 15 8.94 4.35 2.52
C ALA A 15 8.84 4.95 1.10
N ALA A 16 8.16 4.28 0.17
CA ALA A 16 7.97 4.76 -1.19
C ALA A 16 6.86 5.81 -1.32
N VAL A 17 5.88 5.86 -0.41
CA VAL A 17 4.72 6.76 -0.51
C VAL A 17 5.10 8.23 -0.74
N PRO A 18 6.06 8.84 0.00
CA PRO A 18 6.44 10.23 -0.24
C PRO A 18 6.99 10.47 -1.65
N ALA A 19 7.79 9.52 -2.16
CA ALA A 19 8.35 9.61 -3.51
C ALA A 19 7.26 9.42 -4.57
N LEU A 20 6.32 8.49 -4.36
CA LEU A 20 5.17 8.32 -5.26
C LEU A 20 4.34 9.60 -5.33
N LEU A 21 4.05 10.23 -4.19
CA LEU A 21 3.31 11.51 -4.16
C LEU A 21 4.06 12.63 -4.88
N ALA A 22 5.37 12.76 -4.67
CA ALA A 22 6.18 13.80 -5.29
C ALA A 22 6.32 13.65 -6.82
N ASN A 23 6.27 12.41 -7.32
CA ASN A 23 6.48 12.10 -8.74
C ASN A 23 5.18 11.83 -9.51
N SER A 24 4.03 11.80 -8.85
CA SER A 24 2.74 11.58 -9.51
C SER A 24 2.17 12.90 -10.05
N PRO A 25 1.81 12.98 -11.35
CA PRO A 25 1.20 14.18 -11.92
C PRO A 25 -0.11 14.59 -11.25
N ASP A 26 -0.87 13.61 -10.77
CA ASP A 26 -2.14 13.78 -10.07
C ASP A 26 -2.39 12.59 -9.12
N ARG A 27 -3.50 12.65 -8.39
CA ARG A 27 -3.91 11.60 -7.46
C ARG A 27 -4.18 10.26 -8.16
N CYS A 28 -4.68 10.27 -9.39
CA CYS A 28 -4.99 9.06 -10.16
C CYS A 28 -3.72 8.24 -10.41
N HIS A 29 -2.65 8.91 -10.86
CA HIS A 29 -1.36 8.27 -11.10
C HIS A 29 -0.73 7.73 -9.81
N PHE A 30 -0.88 8.47 -8.71
CA PHE A 30 -0.45 7.99 -7.39
C PHE A 30 -1.15 6.69 -7.03
N TRP A 31 -2.49 6.66 -7.11
CA TRP A 31 -3.26 5.48 -6.73
C TRP A 31 -3.00 4.28 -7.63
N GLN A 32 -2.80 4.49 -8.93
CA GLN A 32 -2.39 3.41 -9.84
C GLN A 32 -1.04 2.81 -9.45
N ALA A 33 -0.05 3.65 -9.14
CA ALA A 33 1.27 3.17 -8.72
C ALA A 33 1.23 2.49 -7.34
N PHE A 34 0.50 3.08 -6.40
CA PHE A 34 0.31 2.51 -5.06
C PHE A 34 -0.42 1.17 -5.13
N ALA A 35 -1.51 1.07 -5.89
CA ALA A 35 -2.27 -0.17 -6.07
C ALA A 35 -1.41 -1.27 -6.69
N GLY A 36 -0.60 -0.95 -7.71
CA GLY A 36 0.31 -1.94 -8.31
C GLY A 36 1.32 -2.51 -7.30
N MET A 37 1.82 -1.70 -6.36
CA MET A 37 2.68 -2.20 -5.29
C MET A 37 1.91 -2.96 -4.20
N ALA A 38 0.72 -2.48 -3.83
CA ALA A 38 -0.14 -3.13 -2.84
C ALA A 38 -0.64 -4.50 -3.31
N ASP A 39 -0.94 -4.67 -4.59
CA ASP A 39 -1.37 -5.93 -5.19
C ASP A 39 -0.30 -7.01 -5.08
N VAL A 40 0.98 -6.67 -5.30
CA VAL A 40 2.10 -7.63 -5.11
C VAL A 40 2.14 -8.18 -3.68
N VAL A 41 1.86 -7.32 -2.69
CA VAL A 41 1.81 -7.75 -1.28
C VAL A 41 0.55 -8.55 -1.00
N GLY A 42 -0.60 -8.12 -1.55
CA GLY A 42 -1.88 -8.81 -1.43
C GLY A 42 -1.84 -10.23 -1.99
N ASP A 43 -1.32 -10.40 -3.19
CA ASP A 43 -1.12 -11.70 -3.85
C ASP A 43 -0.15 -12.61 -3.08
N GLY A 44 0.81 -12.00 -2.37
CA GLY A 44 1.75 -12.71 -1.51
C GLY A 44 1.11 -13.30 -0.24
N ALA A 45 -0.05 -12.80 0.18
CA ALA A 45 -0.75 -13.15 1.41
C ALA A 45 -1.74 -14.31 1.22
N VAL A 46 -1.21 -15.53 1.20
CA VAL A 46 -1.98 -16.75 0.88
C VAL A 46 -3.04 -17.12 1.93
N THR A 47 -2.83 -16.74 3.19
CA THR A 47 -3.77 -17.07 4.28
C THR A 47 -4.70 -15.90 4.58
N GLY A 48 -5.91 -16.18 5.06
CA GLY A 48 -6.84 -15.13 5.50
C GLY A 48 -6.29 -14.27 6.64
N ALA A 49 -5.42 -14.82 7.50
CA ALA A 49 -4.76 -14.07 8.58
C ALA A 49 -3.68 -13.11 8.05
N ASP A 50 -3.02 -13.48 6.97
CA ASP A 50 -2.05 -12.62 6.29
C ASP A 50 -2.74 -11.55 5.46
N ALA A 51 -3.83 -11.89 4.75
CA ALA A 51 -4.63 -10.93 4.01
C ALA A 51 -5.19 -9.84 4.94
N GLN A 52 -5.72 -10.22 6.12
CA GLN A 52 -6.17 -9.25 7.12
C GLN A 52 -5.04 -8.37 7.66
N PHE A 53 -3.84 -8.92 7.81
CA PHE A 53 -2.68 -8.15 8.25
C PHE A 53 -2.23 -7.13 7.21
N VAL A 54 -2.12 -7.57 5.95
CA VAL A 54 -1.78 -6.69 4.83
C VAL A 54 -2.80 -5.56 4.72
N SER A 55 -4.10 -5.87 4.74
CA SER A 55 -5.16 -4.86 4.70
C SER A 55 -5.04 -3.84 5.83
N ARG A 56 -4.91 -4.27 7.09
CA ARG A 56 -4.76 -3.34 8.22
C ARG A 56 -3.51 -2.48 8.10
N ARG A 57 -2.40 -3.06 7.65
CA ARG A 57 -1.14 -2.32 7.51
C ARG A 57 -1.21 -1.31 6.36
N LEU A 58 -1.88 -1.63 5.26
CA LEU A 58 -2.14 -0.69 4.18
C LEU A 58 -3.01 0.48 4.67
N ASP A 59 -4.06 0.21 5.45
CA ASP A 59 -4.89 1.27 6.04
C ASP A 59 -4.07 2.19 6.96
N GLU A 60 -3.19 1.64 7.80
CA GLU A 60 -2.28 2.41 8.65
C GLU A 60 -1.33 3.30 7.85
N ILE A 61 -0.70 2.76 6.79
CA ILE A 61 0.19 3.52 5.91
C ILE A 61 -0.58 4.71 5.31
N LEU A 62 -1.78 4.45 4.78
CA LEU A 62 -2.58 5.50 4.16
C LEU A 62 -3.01 6.56 5.18
N ALA A 63 -3.36 6.19 6.40
CA ALA A 63 -3.66 7.13 7.48
C ALA A 63 -2.44 7.98 7.86
N TRP A 64 -1.25 7.39 7.97
CA TRP A 64 -0.03 8.12 8.32
C TRP A 64 0.38 9.15 7.27
N HIS A 65 0.08 8.89 5.99
CA HIS A 65 0.35 9.82 4.89
C HIS A 65 -0.83 10.75 4.56
N GLY A 66 -1.92 10.70 5.34
CA GLY A 66 -3.10 11.57 5.13
C GLY A 66 -3.88 11.26 3.86
N LEU A 67 -3.94 10.00 3.46
CA LEU A 67 -4.56 9.50 2.22
C LEU A 67 -5.87 8.73 2.47
N GLU A 68 -6.62 9.10 3.51
CA GLU A 68 -7.80 8.38 3.94
C GLU A 68 -9.02 8.69 3.04
N ASN A 69 -9.58 7.64 2.42
CA ASN A 69 -10.93 7.46 1.84
C ASN A 69 -11.56 8.51 0.89
N GLY A 70 -11.07 9.75 0.78
CA GLY A 70 -11.66 10.79 -0.08
C GLY A 70 -11.02 10.96 -1.45
N ASP A 71 -9.81 10.43 -1.64
CA ASP A 71 -9.00 10.64 -2.84
C ASP A 71 -8.94 9.43 -3.78
N ARG A 72 -9.54 8.29 -3.41
CA ARG A 72 -9.42 7.01 -4.15
C ARG A 72 -10.31 6.90 -5.38
N ASP A 73 -11.31 7.78 -5.52
CA ASP A 73 -12.15 7.86 -6.71
C ASP A 73 -11.45 8.72 -7.77
N CYS A 74 -10.68 8.04 -8.61
CA CYS A 74 -9.97 8.60 -9.75
C CYS A 74 -10.24 7.81 -11.03
#